data_AF-A0A8S8Z8Y7-F1
#
_entry.id   AF-A0A8S8Z8Y7-F1
#
_cell.length_a   1.000
_cell.length_b   1.000
_cell.length_c   1.000
_cell.angle_alpha   90.00
_cell.angle_beta   90.00
_cell.angle_gamma   90.00
#
_symmetry.space_group_name_H-M   'P 1'
#
loop_
_entity.id
_entity.type
_entity.pdbx_description
1 polymer ?
#
loop_
_entity_poly.entity_id
_entity_poly.type
_entity_poly.pdbx_seq_one_letter_code
_entity_poly.pdbx_strand_id
1 'polypeptide(L)'
;MIASHTTIPVIGVPIMVYNDKQMKKTDKNKYSAFGGLDSLLSISEMPTGSPVVAVGVNKASNAGIYALKILGNSYPEIKTKLKKHKFDQYTSVLKESEELKKLGLTKFVKKKFR
;
A
#
# COMPACT_ATOMS: atom_id res chain seq x y z
N MET A 1 -18.52 -9.94 0.02
CA MET A 1 -18.88 -11.27 -0.53
C MET A 1 -17.87 -12.38 -0.24
N ILE A 2 -16.55 -12.19 -0.42
CA ILE A 2 -15.58 -13.29 -0.14
C ILE A 2 -15.50 -13.60 1.35
N ALA A 3 -15.29 -12.59 2.21
CA ALA A 3 -15.13 -12.76 3.66
C ALA A 3 -16.37 -13.34 4.38
N SER A 4 -17.55 -13.28 3.77
CA SER A 4 -18.77 -13.85 4.35
C SER A 4 -18.90 -15.35 4.08
N HIS A 5 -18.10 -15.91 3.19
CA HIS A 5 -18.18 -17.30 2.74
C HIS A 5 -16.89 -18.10 3.01
N THR A 6 -15.96 -17.55 3.79
CA THR A 6 -14.71 -18.23 4.11
C THR A 6 -14.29 -17.97 5.54
N THR A 7 -13.58 -18.94 6.11
CA THR A 7 -12.91 -18.82 7.41
C THR A 7 -11.45 -18.35 7.26
N ILE A 8 -10.95 -18.26 6.03
CA ILE A 8 -9.58 -17.82 5.73
C ILE A 8 -9.52 -16.29 5.79
N PRO A 9 -8.43 -15.68 6.30
CA PRO A 9 -8.28 -14.24 6.31
C PRO A 9 -8.39 -13.61 4.92
N VAL A 10 -9.17 -12.54 4.80
CA VAL A 10 -9.35 -11.79 3.55
C VAL A 10 -8.71 -10.41 3.68
N ILE A 11 -7.89 -10.04 2.68
CA ILE A 11 -7.25 -8.73 2.59
C ILE A 11 -7.84 -8.01 1.38
N GLY A 12 -8.48 -6.86 1.62
CA GLY A 12 -9.05 -6.01 0.58
C GLY A 12 -8.07 -4.91 0.16
N VAL A 13 -7.94 -4.70 -1.15
CA VAL A 13 -7.19 -3.59 -1.73
C VAL A 13 -8.19 -2.61 -2.33
N PRO A 14 -8.38 -1.42 -1.74
CA PRO A 14 -9.22 -0.41 -2.35
C PRO A 14 -8.59 0.08 -3.65
N ILE A 15 -9.34 0.04 -4.75
CA ILE A 15 -8.87 0.47 -6.06
C ILE A 15 -9.50 1.81 -6.39
N MET A 16 -8.67 2.80 -6.68
CA MET A 16 -9.15 4.07 -7.20
C MET A 16 -9.65 3.88 -8.63
N VAL A 17 -10.87 4.34 -8.91
CA VAL A 17 -11.42 4.33 -10.27
C VAL A 17 -10.79 5.47 -11.10
N TYR A 18 -10.36 5.14 -12.31
CA TYR A 18 -9.82 6.09 -13.28
C TYR A 18 -10.84 6.37 -14.38
N ASN A 19 -11.00 7.64 -14.75
CA ASN A 19 -11.92 8.02 -15.83
C ASN A 19 -11.24 7.85 -17.19
N ASP A 20 -11.21 6.61 -17.69
CA ASP A 20 -10.51 6.27 -18.95
C ASP A 20 -11.19 6.84 -20.21
N LYS A 21 -12.44 7.32 -20.11
CA LYS A 21 -13.22 7.85 -21.25
C LYS A 21 -13.03 9.35 -21.54
N GLN A 22 -12.24 10.07 -20.74
CA GLN A 22 -11.91 11.49 -21.00
C GLN A 22 -10.42 11.66 -21.37
N MET A 23 -10.01 11.10 -22.51
CA MET A 23 -8.67 11.30 -23.09
C MET A 23 -8.38 12.75 -23.54
N LYS A 24 -9.30 13.70 -23.38
CA LYS A 24 -9.11 15.11 -23.76
C LYS A 24 -9.26 16.06 -22.56
N LYS A 25 -8.10 16.59 -22.17
CA LYS A 25 -7.83 17.91 -21.59
C LYS A 25 -8.15 18.10 -20.10
N THR A 26 -7.07 18.44 -19.38
CA THR A 26 -6.95 18.98 -18.00
C THR A 26 -6.90 17.97 -16.85
N ASP A 27 -5.80 18.00 -16.09
CA ASP A 27 -5.47 17.15 -14.94
C ASP A 27 -6.51 17.14 -13.80
N LYS A 28 -7.55 17.97 -13.86
CA LYS A 28 -8.57 18.12 -12.81
C LYS A 28 -9.55 16.94 -12.72
N ASN A 29 -9.75 16.15 -13.79
CA ASN A 29 -10.79 15.10 -13.85
C ASN A 29 -10.25 13.66 -14.03
N LYS A 30 -8.94 13.44 -13.79
CA LYS A 30 -8.29 12.13 -13.98
C LYS A 30 -8.67 11.09 -12.91
N TYR A 31 -9.03 11.55 -11.72
CA TYR A 31 -9.36 10.71 -10.57
C TYR A 31 -10.88 10.67 -10.33
N SER A 32 -11.39 9.58 -9.75
CA SER A 32 -12.79 9.52 -9.32
C SER A 32 -13.11 10.67 -8.35
N ALA A 33 -14.38 11.06 -8.28
CA ALA A 33 -14.86 12.20 -7.48
C ALA A 33 -14.38 12.17 -6.00
N PHE A 34 -14.08 10.97 -5.48
CA PHE A 34 -13.66 10.76 -4.09
C PHE A 34 -12.27 10.13 -3.94
N GLY A 35 -11.47 10.04 -5.00
CA GLY A 35 -10.08 9.57 -4.92
C GLY A 35 -9.89 8.18 -4.30
N GLY A 36 -10.88 7.29 -4.46
CA GLY A 36 -10.88 5.94 -3.89
C GLY A 36 -11.39 5.83 -2.44
N LEU A 37 -11.91 6.90 -1.83
CA LEU A 37 -12.56 6.85 -0.51
C LEU A 37 -13.81 5.96 -0.53
N ASP A 38 -14.57 6.01 -1.62
CA ASP A 38 -15.71 5.11 -1.90
C ASP A 38 -15.29 3.63 -1.84
N SER A 39 -14.16 3.31 -2.48
CA SER A 39 -13.59 1.97 -2.48
C SER A 39 -12.99 1.57 -1.13
N LEU A 40 -12.46 2.54 -0.38
CA LEU A 40 -11.94 2.28 0.96
C LEU A 40 -13.07 1.94 1.93
N LEU A 41 -14.11 2.79 1.98
CA LEU A 41 -15.24 2.62 2.90
C LEU A 41 -16.07 1.38 2.58
N SER A 42 -16.24 1.04 1.29
CA SER A 42 -16.92 -0.20 0.90
C SER A 42 -16.18 -1.49 1.27
N ILE A 43 -14.89 -1.40 1.62
CA ILE A 43 -14.08 -2.53 2.08
C ILE A 43 -13.87 -2.50 3.60
N SER A 44 -13.63 -1.33 4.19
CA SER A 44 -13.33 -1.20 5.63
C SER A 44 -14.57 -1.39 6.51
N GLU A 45 -15.72 -0.88 6.07
CA GLU A 45 -16.97 -0.86 6.86
C GLU A 45 -17.75 -2.17 6.72
N MET A 46 -17.08 -3.30 7.00
CA MET A 46 -17.74 -4.60 7.06
C MET A 46 -18.53 -4.76 8.37
N PRO A 47 -19.73 -5.36 8.33
CA PRO A 47 -20.52 -5.60 9.54
C PRO A 47 -19.84 -6.62 10.47
N THR A 48 -20.21 -6.57 11.75
CA THR A 48 -19.75 -7.51 12.77
C THR A 48 -19.96 -8.95 12.33
N GLY A 49 -18.91 -9.78 12.49
CA GLY A 49 -18.94 -11.21 12.16
C GLY A 49 -18.29 -11.58 10.82
N SER A 50 -18.03 -10.63 9.92
CA SER A 50 -17.30 -10.89 8.66
C SER A 50 -16.16 -9.88 8.45
N PRO A 51 -15.04 -10.04 9.17
CA PRO A 51 -13.95 -9.07 9.14
C PRO A 51 -13.16 -9.13 7.82
N VAL A 52 -12.68 -7.96 7.37
CA VAL A 52 -11.74 -7.79 6.25
C VAL A 52 -10.61 -6.88 6.69
N VAL A 53 -9.37 -7.17 6.29
CA VAL A 53 -8.25 -6.25 6.44
C VAL A 53 -8.15 -5.37 5.21
N ALA A 54 -8.41 -4.07 5.34
CA ALA A 54 -8.19 -3.11 4.26
C ALA A 54 -6.76 -2.55 4.30
N VAL A 55 -6.07 -2.54 3.16
CA VAL A 55 -4.82 -1.76 3.00
C VAL A 55 -5.12 -0.38 2.40
N GLY A 56 -4.11 0.48 2.32
CA GLY A 56 -4.26 1.79 1.66
C GLY A 56 -4.69 1.68 0.19
N VAL A 57 -5.31 2.75 -0.32
CA VAL A 57 -5.78 2.84 -1.71
C VAL A 57 -4.63 2.56 -2.70
N ASN A 58 -4.88 1.66 -3.65
CA ASN A 58 -3.93 1.16 -4.65
C ASN A 58 -2.66 0.53 -4.07
N LYS A 59 -2.63 0.11 -2.80
CA LYS A 59 -1.44 -0.48 -2.16
C LYS A 59 -1.44 -2.01 -2.22
N ALA A 60 -1.55 -2.59 -3.41
CA ALA A 60 -1.53 -4.04 -3.61
C ALA A 60 -0.26 -4.71 -3.03
N SER A 61 0.91 -4.08 -3.18
CA SER A 61 2.16 -4.59 -2.59
C SER A 61 2.08 -4.72 -1.06
N ASN A 62 1.37 -3.80 -0.38
CA ASN A 62 1.18 -3.88 1.06
C ASN A 62 0.26 -5.05 1.44
N ALA A 63 -0.74 -5.37 0.63
CA ALA A 63 -1.56 -6.55 0.84
C ALA A 63 -0.73 -7.83 0.74
N GLY A 64 0.17 -7.92 -0.25
CA GLY A 64 1.12 -9.03 -0.36
C GLY A 64 2.04 -9.15 0.85
N ILE A 65 2.63 -8.04 1.30
CA ILE A 65 3.46 -8.04 2.51
C ILE A 65 2.65 -8.43 3.76
N TYR A 66 1.40 -8.01 3.87
CA TYR A 66 0.53 -8.38 4.99
C TYR A 66 0.16 -9.88 4.96
N ALA A 67 -0.14 -10.42 3.78
CA ALA A 67 -0.33 -11.87 3.60
C ALA A 67 0.92 -12.65 4.05
N LEU A 68 2.11 -12.20 3.65
CA LEU A 68 3.37 -12.80 4.13
C LEU A 68 3.54 -12.68 5.65
N LYS A 69 3.07 -11.61 6.29
CA LYS A 69 3.09 -11.50 7.76
C LYS A 69 2.19 -12.53 8.44
N ILE A 70 1.01 -12.80 7.88
CA ILE A 70 0.12 -13.86 8.37
C ILE A 70 0.83 -15.21 8.22
N LEU A 71 1.36 -15.51 7.04
CA LEU A 71 2.08 -16.76 6.77
C LEU A 71 3.34 -16.89 7.64
N GLY A 72 4.07 -15.79 7.88
CA GLY A 72 5.28 -15.79 8.71
C GLY A 72 5.07 -16.21 10.17
N ASN A 73 3.83 -16.32 10.65
CA ASN A 73 3.53 -16.94 11.94
C ASN A 73 3.75 -18.46 11.93
N SER A 74 3.50 -19.11 10.79
CA SER A 74 3.61 -20.56 10.62
C SER A 74 4.87 -20.99 9.85
N TYR A 75 5.44 -20.10 9.04
CA TYR A 75 6.56 -20.38 8.13
C TYR A 75 7.82 -19.57 8.52
N PRO A 76 8.79 -20.16 9.26
CA PRO A 76 9.99 -19.47 9.76
C PRO A 76 10.87 -18.84 8.67
N GLU A 77 10.91 -19.43 7.48
CA GLU A 77 11.64 -18.93 6.32
C GLU A 77 11.04 -17.62 5.79
N ILE A 78 9.71 -17.51 5.78
CA ILE A 78 9.01 -16.26 5.42
C ILE A 78 9.28 -15.20 6.47
N LYS A 79 9.22 -15.56 7.76
CA LYS A 79 9.54 -14.66 8.87
C LYS A 79 10.96 -14.10 8.75
N THR A 80 11.92 -14.93 8.38
CA THR A 80 13.32 -14.52 8.16
C THR A 80 13.44 -13.56 6.99
N LYS A 81 12.79 -13.85 5.86
CA LYS A 81 12.74 -12.95 4.70
C LYS A 81 12.10 -11.60 5.04
N LEU A 82 11.01 -11.59 5.82
CA LEU A 82 10.37 -10.36 6.29
C LEU A 82 11.28 -9.52 7.20
N LYS A 83 12.00 -10.15 8.12
CA LYS A 83 13.00 -9.47 8.97
C LYS A 83 14.10 -8.83 8.13
N LYS A 84 14.64 -9.58 7.16
CA LYS A 84 15.64 -9.06 6.22
C LYS A 84 15.09 -7.87 5.45
N HIS A 85 13.89 -7.99 4.88
CA HIS A 85 13.25 -6.90 4.14
C HIS A 85 13.08 -5.63 5.00
N LYS A 86 12.75 -5.78 6.29
CA LYS A 86 12.66 -4.64 7.22
C LYS A 86 14.02 -4.03 7.56
N PHE A 87 15.05 -4.85 7.72
CA PHE A 87 16.41 -4.36 7.90
C PHE A 87 16.89 -3.59 6.65
N ASP A 88 16.65 -4.12 5.46
CA ASP A 88 17.02 -3.47 4.20
C ASP A 88 16.32 -2.10 4.07
N GLN A 89 15.01 -2.01 4.37
CA GLN A 89 14.27 -0.73 4.41
C GLN A 89 14.87 0.27 5.42
N TYR A 90 15.24 -0.20 6.62
CA TYR A 90 15.85 0.65 7.63
C TYR A 90 17.18 1.22 7.13
N THR A 91 18.05 0.37 6.56
CA THR A 91 19.35 0.81 6.05
C THR A 91 19.22 1.75 4.86
N SER A 92 18.23 1.58 3.98
CA SER A 92 18.02 2.50 2.86
C SER A 92 17.59 3.88 3.34
N VAL A 93 16.69 3.96 4.32
CA VAL A 93 16.25 5.23 4.90
C VAL A 93 17.40 5.96 5.61
N LEU A 94 18.26 5.23 6.34
CA LEU A 94 19.44 5.84 6.97
C LEU A 94 20.40 6.44 5.92
N LYS A 95 20.71 5.68 4.87
CA LYS A 95 21.56 6.17 3.77
C LYS A 95 20.97 7.42 3.12
N GLU A 96 19.67 7.42 2.84
CA GLU A 96 19.00 8.60 2.29
C GLU A 96 19.04 9.80 3.26
N SER A 97 18.90 9.57 4.57
CA SER A 97 18.99 10.61 5.59
C SER A 97 20.40 11.23 5.64
N GLU A 98 21.44 10.41 5.56
CA GLU A 98 22.83 10.88 5.48
C GLU A 98 23.10 11.66 4.19
N GLU A 99 22.61 11.17 3.04
CA GLU A 99 22.72 11.89 1.78
C GLU A 99 22.05 13.27 1.85
N LEU A 100 20.84 13.35 2.42
CA LEU A 100 20.12 14.60 2.62
C LEU A 100 20.93 15.59 3.47
N LYS A 101 21.53 15.13 4.57
CA LYS A 101 22.38 15.96 5.45
C LYS A 101 23.62 16.48 4.72
N LYS A 102 24.24 15.67 3.86
CA LYS A 102 25.46 16.04 3.11
C LYS A 102 25.17 16.99 1.95
N LEU A 103 24.11 16.74 1.18
CA LEU A 103 23.79 17.51 -0.03
C LEU A 103 23.01 18.80 0.26
N GLY A 104 22.26 18.84 1.36
CA GLY A 104 21.27 19.88 1.63
C GLY A 104 19.97 19.66 0.85
N LEU A 105 18.88 20.25 1.34
CA LEU A 105 17.51 19.99 0.88
C LEU A 105 17.32 20.21 -0.63
N THR A 106 17.75 21.35 -1.16
CA THR A 106 17.54 21.74 -2.57
C THR A 106 18.23 20.79 -3.55
N LYS A 107 19.48 20.41 -3.29
CA LYS A 107 20.23 19.49 -4.15
C LYS A 107 19.68 18.06 -4.06
N PHE A 108 19.30 17.63 -2.86
CA PHE A 108 18.72 16.30 -2.65
C PHE A 108 17.40 16.12 -3.39
N VAL A 109 16.46 17.08 -3.27
CA VAL A 109 15.17 17.04 -3.96
C VAL A 109 15.36 16.98 -5.48
N LYS A 110 16.27 17.79 -6.03
CA LYS A 110 16.58 17.80 -7.46
C LYS A 110 17.21 16.49 -7.95
N LYS A 111 17.91 15.75 -7.10
CA LYS A 111 18.48 14.43 -7.42
C LYS A 111 17.42 13.33 -7.34
N LYS A 112 16.56 13.36 -6.32
CA LYS A 112 15.62 12.27 -5.99
C LYS A 112 14.35 12.26 -6.84
N PHE A 113 13.85 13.43 -7.21
CA PHE A 113 12.56 13.60 -7.90
C PHE A 113 12.70 14.19 -9.31
N ARG A 114 13.92 14.17 -9.88
CA ARG A 114 14.13 14.37 -11.31
C ARG A 114 13.81 13.09 -12.07
#